data_AF-A0A6J2W384-F1
#
_entry.id   AF-A0A6J2W384-F1
#
_cell.length_a   1.000
_cell.length_b   1.000
_cell.length_c   1.000
_cell.angle_alpha   90.00
_cell.angle_beta   90.00
_cell.angle_gamma   90.00
#
_symmetry.space_group_name_H-M   'P 1'
#
loop_
_entity.id
_entity.type
_entity.pdbx_description
1 polymer ?
#
loop_
_entity_poly.entity_id
_entity_poly.type
_entity_poly.pdbx_seq_one_letter_code
_entity_poly.pdbx_strand_id
1 'polypeptide(L)'
;MYAMKNILPDPDFIVWTGDDTPHVPNEDLGEEAVLSIIGNLTTIIKELFPKTKVYAALGNHDYHPKSQLPPTQSNIYEQVGKLWQDWLEPGSQNTFKAGGYYTEKLLNRNGFRVLVLNTNLYYDQNKVTANLPDPADQFSWTDQMLTEAAKNNEKVYIVGHVPPGFFEKKRSKPWFQPQFNKRYLELIQKHHAVILGQFFGHHHTDSFRMFYSPDGVPISVMFLTPGVTPWKTTLPGVVNGANNPGIRVFEYDPNTLVVKDMVTYYLNLTYANLAQARWEKEYRLTEAFQVSDASTASMHGVLGRIAEDRCYLQKYYEYNSVSYDLSECDANCRIDHVCAIREVDFERFEQCVVKEGVSSLCPTVLSVLVSMVLGLWVSY
;
A
#
# COMPACT_ATOMS: atom_id res chain seq x y z
N MET A 1 1.12 -18.92 3.48
CA MET A 1 2.48 -19.37 3.11
C MET A 1 2.49 -20.61 2.20
N TYR A 2 1.93 -21.77 2.56
CA TYR A 2 1.92 -22.95 1.66
C TYR A 2 1.30 -22.69 0.28
N ALA A 3 0.22 -21.91 0.20
CA ALA A 3 -0.37 -21.51 -1.06
C ALA A 3 0.62 -20.73 -1.95
N MET A 4 1.40 -19.80 -1.36
CA MET A 4 2.44 -19.07 -2.10
C MET A 4 3.47 -20.04 -2.67
N LYS A 5 3.90 -21.04 -1.90
CA LYS A 5 4.87 -22.05 -2.35
C LYS A 5 4.33 -22.88 -3.51
N ASN A 6 3.04 -23.22 -3.49
CA ASN A 6 2.40 -23.96 -4.58
C ASN A 6 2.22 -23.11 -5.85
N ILE A 7 1.95 -21.81 -5.70
CA ILE A 7 1.75 -20.87 -6.81
C ILE A 7 3.08 -20.52 -7.49
N LEU A 8 4.08 -20.15 -6.70
CA LEU A 8 5.40 -19.75 -7.17
C LEU A 8 6.46 -20.25 -6.17
N PRO A 9 7.02 -21.45 -6.38
CA PRO A 9 7.91 -22.07 -5.41
C PRO A 9 9.26 -21.36 -5.26
N ASP A 10 9.75 -20.77 -6.34
CA ASP A 10 11.08 -20.15 -6.42
C ASP A 10 10.98 -18.70 -6.93
N PRO A 11 10.38 -17.77 -6.15
CA PRO A 11 10.34 -16.37 -6.51
C PRO A 11 11.73 -15.73 -6.39
N ASP A 12 11.99 -14.68 -7.17
CA ASP A 12 13.24 -13.90 -7.09
C ASP A 12 13.49 -13.36 -5.67
N PHE A 13 12.43 -12.87 -5.02
CA PHE A 13 12.41 -12.40 -3.64
C PHE A 13 10.97 -12.33 -3.11
N ILE A 14 10.83 -12.14 -1.80
CA ILE A 14 9.55 -11.86 -1.13
C ILE A 14 9.60 -10.47 -0.50
N VAL A 15 8.50 -9.73 -0.59
CA VAL A 15 8.27 -8.51 0.18
C VAL A 15 7.28 -8.83 1.29
N TRP A 16 7.63 -8.53 2.54
CA TRP A 16 6.78 -8.76 3.71
C TRP A 16 6.66 -7.47 4.50
N THR A 17 5.49 -6.83 4.46
CA THR A 17 5.30 -5.48 5.03
C THR A 17 4.81 -5.48 6.48
N GLY A 18 5.00 -6.56 7.24
CA GLY A 18 4.67 -6.63 8.68
C GLY A 18 3.17 -6.72 9.02
N ASP A 19 2.85 -6.35 10.26
CA ASP A 19 1.57 -6.52 10.98
C ASP A 19 1.22 -7.99 11.26
N ASP A 20 2.02 -8.57 12.14
CA ASP A 20 2.00 -9.99 12.47
C ASP A 20 1.05 -10.32 13.62
N THR A 21 0.84 -9.36 14.52
CA THR A 21 0.19 -9.58 15.81
C THR A 21 -1.32 -9.25 15.80
N PRO A 22 -2.12 -9.86 16.68
CA PRO A 22 -3.57 -9.67 16.65
C PRO A 22 -4.01 -8.27 17.10
N HIS A 23 -5.23 -7.91 16.72
CA HIS A 23 -5.88 -6.67 17.15
C HIS A 23 -6.48 -6.82 18.56
N VAL A 24 -5.63 -6.79 19.58
CA VAL A 24 -6.01 -6.89 21.01
C VAL A 24 -5.55 -5.66 21.81
N PRO A 25 -6.08 -5.45 23.04
CA PRO A 25 -5.53 -4.49 24.00
C PRO A 25 -4.04 -4.76 24.29
N ASN A 26 -3.29 -3.73 24.68
CA ASN A 26 -1.85 -3.88 24.95
C ASN A 26 -1.59 -4.76 26.18
N GLU A 27 -2.51 -4.74 27.13
CA GLU A 27 -2.47 -5.50 28.38
C GLU A 27 -2.52 -7.02 28.13
N ASP A 28 -3.12 -7.42 27.00
CA ASP A 28 -3.28 -8.82 26.59
C ASP A 28 -2.13 -9.31 25.68
N LEU A 29 -1.21 -8.42 25.27
CA LEU A 29 -0.12 -8.75 24.35
C LEU A 29 1.17 -8.02 24.72
N GLY A 30 1.99 -8.66 25.54
CA GLY A 30 3.31 -8.16 25.94
C GLY A 30 4.40 -8.29 24.88
N GLU A 31 5.53 -7.63 25.10
CA GLU A 31 6.70 -7.60 24.19
C GLU A 31 7.22 -8.99 23.82
N GLU A 32 7.31 -9.92 24.77
CA GLU A 32 7.76 -11.29 24.51
C GLU A 32 6.83 -12.04 23.55
N ALA A 33 5.51 -11.85 23.69
CA ALA A 33 4.53 -12.44 22.79
C ALA A 33 4.63 -11.85 21.38
N VAL A 34 4.83 -10.54 21.26
CA VAL A 34 5.11 -9.87 19.97
C VAL A 34 6.32 -10.50 19.29
N LEU A 35 7.46 -10.59 20.00
CA LEU A 35 8.68 -11.19 19.46
C LEU A 35 8.52 -12.66 19.07
N SER A 36 7.77 -13.43 19.87
CA SER A 36 7.48 -14.84 19.61
C SER A 36 6.64 -15.02 18.33
N ILE A 37 5.63 -14.17 18.12
CA ILE A 37 4.79 -14.21 16.91
C ILE A 37 5.61 -13.87 15.66
N ILE A 38 6.38 -12.79 15.69
CA ILE A 38 7.28 -12.40 14.58
C ILE A 38 8.29 -13.51 14.30
N GLY A 39 8.86 -14.11 15.35
CA GLY A 39 9.78 -15.24 15.26
C GLY A 39 9.15 -16.45 14.58
N ASN A 40 7.93 -16.83 14.96
CA ASN A 40 7.20 -17.94 14.36
C ASN A 40 6.96 -17.73 12.85
N LEU A 41 6.43 -16.55 12.47
CA LEU A 41 6.21 -16.25 11.05
C LEU A 41 7.52 -16.20 10.26
N THR A 42 8.57 -15.63 10.84
CA THR A 42 9.92 -15.63 10.25
C THR A 42 10.40 -17.06 9.99
N THR A 43 10.26 -17.96 10.97
CA THR A 43 10.63 -19.37 10.84
C THR A 43 9.85 -20.07 9.73
N ILE A 44 8.52 -19.90 9.69
CA ILE A 44 7.67 -20.49 8.64
C ILE A 44 8.12 -20.03 7.24
N ILE A 45 8.43 -18.73 7.07
CA ILE A 45 8.91 -18.20 5.79
C ILE A 45 10.26 -18.83 5.41
N LYS A 46 11.22 -18.90 6.35
CA LYS A 46 12.54 -19.51 6.10
C LYS A 46 12.43 -21.00 5.78
N GLU A 47 11.55 -21.74 6.42
CA GLU A 47 11.34 -23.18 6.16
C GLU A 47 10.77 -23.43 4.77
N LEU A 48 9.80 -22.63 4.33
CA LEU A 48 9.14 -22.80 3.04
C LEU A 48 9.95 -22.22 1.87
N PHE A 49 10.71 -21.16 2.12
CA PHE A 49 11.50 -20.43 1.12
C PHE A 49 12.96 -20.26 1.54
N PRO A 50 13.71 -21.36 1.77
CA PRO A 50 15.04 -21.32 2.38
C PRO A 50 16.12 -20.66 1.51
N LYS A 51 15.85 -20.44 0.22
CA LYS A 51 16.78 -19.82 -0.75
C LYS A 51 16.34 -18.44 -1.23
N THR A 52 15.23 -17.94 -0.72
CA THR A 52 14.62 -16.70 -1.21
C THR A 52 14.96 -15.55 -0.26
N LYS A 53 15.47 -14.44 -0.79
CA LYS A 53 15.69 -13.22 0.00
C LYS A 53 14.34 -12.58 0.32
N VAL A 54 14.18 -12.14 1.57
CA VAL A 54 12.96 -11.47 2.04
C VAL A 54 13.30 -10.03 2.41
N TYR A 55 12.59 -9.07 1.83
CA TYR A 55 12.63 -7.66 2.21
C TYR A 55 11.46 -7.40 3.16
N ALA A 56 11.75 -7.49 4.46
CA ALA A 56 10.76 -7.40 5.53
C ALA A 56 10.75 -6.00 6.18
N ALA A 57 9.56 -5.41 6.35
CA ALA A 57 9.32 -4.21 7.13
C ALA A 57 8.50 -4.55 8.38
N LEU A 58 8.68 -3.79 9.47
CA LEU A 58 7.80 -3.88 10.64
C LEU A 58 6.49 -3.14 10.37
N GLY A 59 5.38 -3.72 10.83
CA GLY A 59 4.09 -3.06 10.93
C GLY A 59 3.87 -2.35 12.26
N ASN A 60 2.77 -1.61 12.37
CA ASN A 60 2.50 -0.84 13.59
C ASN A 60 2.06 -1.75 14.75
N HIS A 61 1.61 -2.97 14.46
CA HIS A 61 1.30 -4.01 15.45
C HIS A 61 2.53 -4.83 15.88
N ASP A 62 3.68 -4.66 15.23
CA ASP A 62 4.91 -5.42 15.51
C ASP A 62 5.77 -4.76 16.60
N TYR A 63 5.11 -4.11 17.57
CA TYR A 63 5.75 -3.43 18.67
C TYR A 63 4.85 -3.46 19.92
N HIS A 64 5.46 -3.40 21.10
CA HIS A 64 4.74 -3.25 22.36
C HIS A 64 5.22 -2.01 23.13
N PRO A 65 4.31 -1.09 23.52
CA PRO A 65 2.90 -1.01 23.14
C PRO A 65 2.73 -0.74 21.63
N LYS A 66 1.62 -1.21 21.04
CA LYS A 66 1.39 -1.07 19.59
C LYS A 66 1.44 0.40 19.12
N SER A 67 1.93 0.59 17.90
CA SER A 67 2.14 1.88 17.24
C SER A 67 3.19 2.80 17.87
N GLN A 68 3.80 2.45 19.02
CA GLN A 68 4.77 3.31 19.73
C GLN A 68 6.22 2.99 19.34
N LEU A 69 6.49 2.81 18.05
CA LEU A 69 7.82 2.50 17.54
C LEU A 69 8.76 3.70 17.76
N PRO A 70 9.90 3.54 18.47
CA PRO A 70 10.77 4.66 18.81
C PRO A 70 11.70 5.05 17.65
N PRO A 71 12.17 6.31 17.63
CA PRO A 71 13.13 6.81 16.64
C PRO A 71 14.60 6.43 16.95
N THR A 72 14.81 5.49 17.86
CA THR A 72 16.12 5.03 18.33
C THR A 72 16.10 3.52 18.49
N GLN A 73 17.27 2.92 18.73
CA GLN A 73 17.38 1.50 19.05
C GLN A 73 16.41 1.08 20.18
N SER A 74 15.83 -0.11 20.02
CA SER A 74 14.95 -0.76 21.00
C SER A 74 15.28 -2.25 21.10
N ASN A 75 14.77 -2.92 22.15
CA ASN A 75 14.91 -4.37 22.25
C ASN A 75 14.22 -5.07 21.07
N ILE A 76 13.04 -4.63 20.66
CA ILE A 76 12.33 -5.22 19.51
C ILE A 76 13.15 -5.10 18.22
N TYR A 77 13.71 -3.93 17.90
CA TYR A 77 14.57 -3.77 16.72
C TYR A 77 15.80 -4.68 16.78
N GLU A 78 16.40 -4.83 17.97
CA GLU A 78 17.55 -5.71 18.13
C GLU A 78 17.19 -7.19 17.95
N GLN A 79 16.12 -7.67 18.57
CA GLN A 79 15.72 -9.08 18.51
C GLN A 79 15.18 -9.43 17.11
N VAL A 80 14.36 -8.58 16.51
CA VAL A 80 13.89 -8.79 15.13
C VAL A 80 15.06 -8.71 14.14
N GLY A 81 16.02 -7.82 14.36
CA GLY A 81 17.24 -7.76 13.54
C GLY A 81 18.03 -9.08 13.58
N LYS A 82 18.07 -9.76 14.73
CA LYS A 82 18.67 -11.10 14.86
C LYS A 82 17.84 -12.17 14.14
N LEU A 83 16.51 -12.12 14.22
CA LEU A 83 15.63 -13.04 13.48
C LEU A 83 15.84 -12.91 11.96
N TRP A 84 16.03 -11.69 11.47
CA TRP A 84 16.16 -11.37 10.05
C TRP A 84 17.61 -11.29 9.55
N GLN A 85 18.60 -11.65 10.38
CA GLN A 85 20.03 -11.47 10.06
C GLN A 85 20.45 -12.10 8.72
N ASP A 86 19.84 -13.24 8.32
CA ASP A 86 20.16 -13.94 7.06
C ASP A 86 19.65 -13.18 5.82
N TRP A 87 18.76 -12.20 6.00
CA TRP A 87 18.20 -11.36 4.94
C TRP A 87 18.86 -9.98 4.87
N LEU A 88 19.63 -9.61 5.89
CA LEU A 88 20.21 -8.28 6.08
C LEU A 88 21.73 -8.32 5.94
N GLU A 89 22.27 -7.53 5.02
CA GLU A 89 23.70 -7.26 4.94
C GLU A 89 24.20 -6.53 6.21
N PRO A 90 25.50 -6.59 6.55
CA PRO A 90 26.02 -6.00 7.78
C PRO A 90 25.69 -4.51 7.97
N GLY A 91 25.67 -3.73 6.88
CA GLY A 91 25.25 -2.31 6.92
C GLY A 91 23.76 -2.14 7.26
N SER A 92 22.91 -2.99 6.69
CA SER A 92 21.46 -3.01 6.91
C SER A 92 21.10 -3.43 8.32
N GLN A 93 21.85 -4.35 8.93
CA GLN A 93 21.67 -4.72 10.34
C GLN A 93 21.88 -3.52 11.27
N ASN A 94 22.86 -2.66 10.96
CA ASN A 94 23.12 -1.47 11.75
C ASN A 94 21.98 -0.44 11.66
N THR A 95 21.48 -0.13 10.46
CA THR A 95 20.37 0.82 10.30
C THR A 95 19.06 0.25 10.83
N PHE A 96 18.81 -1.05 10.63
CA PHE A 96 17.64 -1.73 11.18
C PHE A 96 17.65 -1.65 12.72
N LYS A 97 18.79 -1.95 13.35
CA LYS A 97 18.94 -1.83 14.80
C LYS A 97 18.74 -0.40 15.29
N ALA A 98 19.16 0.61 14.52
CA ALA A 98 19.06 2.02 14.89
C ALA A 98 17.64 2.59 14.76
N GLY A 99 16.85 2.17 13.76
CA GLY A 99 15.56 2.81 13.46
C GLY A 99 14.53 1.94 12.73
N GLY A 100 14.76 0.64 12.57
CA GLY A 100 13.83 -0.29 11.92
C GLY A 100 13.74 -0.16 10.39
N TYR A 101 14.66 0.58 9.76
CA TYR A 101 14.72 0.78 8.31
C TYR A 101 16.09 0.37 7.75
N TYR A 102 16.15 0.06 6.46
CA TYR A 102 17.39 -0.37 5.80
C TYR A 102 17.26 -0.36 4.28
N THR A 103 18.38 -0.57 3.58
CA THR A 103 18.39 -0.73 2.13
C THR A 103 19.23 -1.93 1.74
N GLU A 104 18.79 -2.66 0.72
CA GLU A 104 19.47 -3.84 0.21
C GLU A 104 19.58 -3.76 -1.29
N LYS A 105 20.69 -4.26 -1.85
CA LYS A 105 20.75 -4.53 -3.28
C LYS A 105 19.86 -5.72 -3.62
N LEU A 106 19.33 -5.73 -4.83
CA LEU A 106 18.58 -6.87 -5.32
C LEU A 106 19.53 -8.05 -5.50
N LEU A 107 19.17 -9.21 -4.92
CA LEU A 107 20.07 -10.37 -4.95
C LEU A 107 20.36 -10.78 -6.40
N ASN A 108 21.65 -11.01 -6.70
CA ASN A 108 22.13 -11.40 -8.03
C ASN A 108 21.80 -10.42 -9.16
N ARG A 109 21.43 -9.17 -8.87
CA ARG A 109 21.14 -8.16 -9.90
C ARG A 109 21.75 -6.81 -9.55
N ASN A 110 22.73 -6.40 -10.35
CA ASN A 110 23.37 -5.10 -10.22
C ASN A 110 22.44 -3.99 -10.71
N GLY A 111 22.57 -2.80 -10.15
CA GLY A 111 21.77 -1.65 -10.57
C GLY A 111 20.39 -1.56 -9.91
N PHE A 112 20.01 -2.49 -9.03
CA PHE A 112 18.71 -2.47 -8.37
C PHE A 112 18.84 -2.56 -6.86
N ARG A 113 17.99 -1.83 -6.15
CA ARG A 113 17.90 -1.87 -4.69
C ARG A 113 16.46 -1.82 -4.20
N VAL A 114 16.27 -2.30 -2.98
CA VAL A 114 15.05 -2.15 -2.21
C VAL A 114 15.35 -1.23 -1.03
N LEU A 115 14.49 -0.24 -0.83
CA LEU A 115 14.51 0.68 0.30
C LEU A 115 13.36 0.31 1.22
N VAL A 116 13.66 -0.23 2.40
CA VAL A 116 12.67 -0.67 3.37
C VAL A 116 12.56 0.36 4.49
N LEU A 117 11.40 0.99 4.58
CA LEU A 117 11.12 2.10 5.48
C LEU A 117 10.34 1.63 6.71
N ASN A 118 10.66 2.22 7.86
CA ASN A 118 9.84 2.20 9.06
C ASN A 118 8.86 3.38 9.05
N THR A 119 7.78 3.27 8.29
CA THR A 119 6.76 4.33 8.19
C THR A 119 5.85 4.43 9.42
N ASN A 120 5.97 3.49 10.37
CA ASN A 120 5.28 3.57 11.66
C ASN A 120 5.77 4.76 12.49
N LEU A 121 6.98 5.27 12.22
CA LEU A 121 7.51 6.50 12.80
C LEU A 121 6.69 7.73 12.40
N TYR A 122 5.93 7.65 11.30
CA TYR A 122 5.13 8.75 10.77
C TYR A 122 3.66 8.68 11.19
N TYR A 123 3.27 7.59 11.86
CA TYR A 123 1.88 7.28 12.16
C TYR A 123 1.26 8.27 13.16
N ASP A 124 -0.01 8.64 12.96
CA ASP A 124 -0.76 9.60 13.78
C ASP A 124 -0.98 9.12 15.22
N GLN A 125 -0.98 7.79 15.41
CA GLN A 125 -1.04 7.14 16.73
C GLN A 125 0.31 7.02 17.41
N ASN A 126 1.43 7.22 16.71
CA ASN A 126 2.76 7.16 17.32
C ASN A 126 3.03 8.46 18.09
N LYS A 127 2.98 8.39 19.43
CA LYS A 127 3.20 9.57 20.28
C LYS A 127 4.67 9.81 20.59
N VAL A 128 5.53 8.81 20.38
CA VAL A 128 6.98 8.92 20.64
C VAL A 128 7.70 9.75 19.59
N THR A 129 7.11 9.93 18.40
CA THR A 129 7.72 10.67 17.28
C THR A 129 7.01 11.98 16.91
N ALA A 130 5.86 12.30 17.53
CA ALA A 130 4.95 13.35 17.07
C ALA A 130 5.59 14.76 16.93
N ASN A 131 6.58 15.08 17.75
CA ASN A 131 7.24 16.39 17.75
C ASN A 131 8.60 16.39 17.04
N LEU A 132 9.00 15.28 16.41
CA LEU A 132 10.28 15.19 15.73
C LEU A 132 10.13 15.58 14.25
N PRO A 133 11.00 16.46 13.73
CA PRO A 133 10.96 16.81 12.31
C PRO A 133 11.40 15.64 11.42
N ASP A 134 12.34 14.82 11.89
CA ASP A 134 12.90 13.65 11.20
C ASP A 134 13.13 12.49 12.18
N PRO A 135 12.11 11.69 12.52
CA PRO A 135 12.30 10.58 13.45
C PRO A 135 13.30 9.55 12.87
N ALA A 136 14.32 9.22 13.66
CA ALA A 136 15.44 8.34 13.31
C ALA A 136 16.27 8.80 12.10
N ASP A 137 16.23 10.10 11.77
CA ASP A 137 16.87 10.70 10.58
C ASP A 137 16.44 10.03 9.26
N GLN A 138 15.32 9.29 9.26
CA GLN A 138 14.95 8.40 8.17
C GLN A 138 14.65 9.14 6.87
N PHE A 139 14.06 10.34 6.91
CA PHE A 139 13.83 11.11 5.69
C PHE A 139 15.15 11.63 5.10
N SER A 140 16.06 12.12 5.94
CA SER A 140 17.39 12.58 5.48
C SER A 140 18.21 11.41 4.92
N TRP A 141 18.18 10.27 5.60
CA TRP A 141 18.77 9.03 5.13
C TRP A 141 18.15 8.55 3.81
N THR A 142 16.83 8.61 3.67
CA THR A 142 16.13 8.24 2.43
C THR A 142 16.53 9.16 1.28
N ASP A 143 16.59 10.47 1.50
CA ASP A 143 17.05 11.44 0.51
C ASP A 143 18.47 11.12 0.03
N GLN A 144 19.37 10.79 0.96
CA GLN A 144 20.73 10.38 0.65
C GLN A 144 20.77 9.10 -0.18
N MET A 145 20.06 8.04 0.24
CA MET A 145 20.04 6.75 -0.46
C MET A 145 19.50 6.86 -1.89
N LEU A 146 18.45 7.66 -2.09
CA LEU A 146 17.88 7.89 -3.42
C LEU A 146 18.79 8.76 -4.30
N THR A 147 19.46 9.76 -3.71
CA THR A 147 20.48 10.56 -4.41
C THR A 147 21.66 9.69 -4.85
N GLU A 148 22.13 8.79 -3.99
CA GLU A 148 23.19 7.84 -4.32
C GLU A 148 22.75 6.85 -5.40
N ALA A 149 21.52 6.35 -5.34
CA ALA A 149 20.96 5.50 -6.38
C ALA A 149 20.96 6.22 -7.73
N ALA A 150 20.52 7.48 -7.78
CA ALA A 150 20.56 8.30 -8.99
C ALA A 150 21.99 8.47 -9.54
N LYS A 151 22.95 8.80 -8.67
CA LYS A 151 24.37 8.93 -9.05
C LYS A 151 24.96 7.63 -9.61
N ASN A 152 24.53 6.49 -9.09
CA ASN A 152 25.01 5.17 -9.47
C ASN A 152 24.17 4.51 -10.58
N ASN A 153 23.20 5.23 -11.18
CA ASN A 153 22.24 4.70 -12.15
C ASN A 153 21.45 3.49 -11.66
N GLU A 154 21.18 3.42 -10.36
CA GLU A 154 20.37 2.36 -9.75
C GLU A 154 18.87 2.68 -9.81
N LYS A 155 18.03 1.64 -9.87
CA LYS A 155 16.58 1.72 -9.71
C LYS A 155 16.14 1.14 -8.38
N VAL A 156 15.06 1.70 -7.83
CA VAL A 156 14.64 1.50 -6.44
C VAL A 156 13.20 1.05 -6.37
N TYR A 157 12.95 0.01 -5.58
CA TYR A 157 11.64 -0.25 -4.99
C TYR A 157 11.59 0.28 -3.56
N ILE A 158 10.49 0.94 -3.19
CA ILE A 158 10.25 1.37 -1.82
C ILE A 158 9.25 0.42 -1.18
N VAL A 159 9.55 -0.04 0.02
CA VAL A 159 8.70 -0.93 0.82
C VAL A 159 8.44 -0.27 2.17
N GLY A 160 7.20 -0.31 2.64
CA GLY A 160 6.85 0.13 3.99
C GLY A 160 5.53 -0.47 4.45
N HIS A 161 5.14 -0.21 5.69
CA HIS A 161 3.88 -0.73 6.23
C HIS A 161 2.73 0.26 6.06
N VAL A 162 2.72 1.33 6.89
CA VAL A 162 1.71 2.39 6.85
C VAL A 162 1.94 3.26 5.62
N PRO A 163 0.96 3.42 4.72
CA PRO A 163 1.09 4.27 3.55
C PRO A 163 0.77 5.76 3.86
N PRO A 164 1.31 6.71 3.08
CA PRO A 164 0.87 8.10 3.09
C PRO A 164 -0.54 8.25 2.47
N GLY A 165 -1.12 9.43 2.60
CA GLY A 165 -2.44 9.76 2.05
C GLY A 165 -3.58 9.27 2.94
N PHE A 166 -4.69 8.90 2.30
CA PHE A 166 -5.96 8.58 2.98
C PHE A 166 -6.38 7.13 2.79
N PHE A 167 -7.13 6.63 3.77
CA PHE A 167 -7.81 5.35 3.68
C PHE A 167 -9.06 5.43 2.83
N GLU A 168 -9.15 4.64 1.77
CA GLU A 168 -10.23 4.72 0.79
C GLU A 168 -11.60 4.24 1.31
N LYS A 169 -11.64 3.47 2.40
CA LYS A 169 -12.89 3.02 3.04
C LYS A 169 -13.47 4.04 4.03
N LYS A 170 -12.78 5.15 4.28
CA LYS A 170 -13.24 6.19 5.20
C LYS A 170 -12.75 7.57 4.78
N ARG A 171 -13.69 8.41 4.33
CA ARG A 171 -13.45 9.82 4.01
C ARG A 171 -12.63 10.53 5.09
N SER A 172 -11.60 11.24 4.64
CA SER A 172 -10.73 12.09 5.47
C SER A 172 -10.07 11.35 6.65
N LYS A 173 -9.75 10.05 6.51
CA LYS A 173 -8.88 9.33 7.45
C LYS A 173 -7.46 9.14 6.88
N PRO A 174 -6.51 10.02 7.21
CA PRO A 174 -5.10 9.76 6.95
C PRO A 174 -4.46 8.93 8.05
N TRP A 175 -3.26 8.41 7.80
CA TRP A 175 -2.45 7.72 8.80
C TRP A 175 -1.19 8.50 9.18
N PHE A 176 -0.55 9.14 8.21
CA PHE A 176 0.62 9.96 8.49
C PHE A 176 0.20 11.25 9.18
N GLN A 177 1.06 11.74 10.08
CA GLN A 177 0.95 13.12 10.54
C GLN A 177 1.19 14.06 9.35
N PRO A 178 0.50 15.23 9.27
CA PRO A 178 0.53 16.08 8.08
C PRO A 178 1.94 16.46 7.60
N GLN A 179 2.84 16.78 8.54
CA GLN A 179 4.23 17.15 8.22
C GLN A 179 5.01 16.00 7.56
N PHE A 180 4.76 14.76 7.98
CA PHE A 180 5.42 13.58 7.42
C PHE A 180 4.83 13.20 6.07
N ASN A 181 3.51 13.34 5.90
CA ASN A 181 2.86 13.11 4.61
C ASN A 181 3.41 14.06 3.54
N LYS A 182 3.51 15.35 3.87
CA LYS A 182 4.09 16.36 2.98
C LYS A 182 5.54 16.04 2.63
N ARG A 183 6.36 15.71 3.62
CA ARG A 183 7.78 15.41 3.40
C ARG A 183 8.01 14.12 2.59
N TYR A 184 7.14 13.13 2.74
CA TYR A 184 7.14 11.94 1.88
C TYR A 184 6.84 12.30 0.42
N LEU A 185 5.82 13.13 0.19
CA LEU A 185 5.49 13.62 -1.16
C LEU A 185 6.66 14.37 -1.81
N GLU A 186 7.34 15.25 -1.06
CA GLU A 186 8.53 15.98 -1.52
C GLU A 186 9.67 15.03 -1.92
N LEU A 187 9.90 13.95 -1.15
CA LEU A 187 10.89 12.93 -1.51
C LEU A 187 10.53 12.20 -2.81
N ILE A 188 9.28 11.77 -2.96
CA ILE A 188 8.84 11.08 -4.18
C ILE A 188 8.95 12.03 -5.38
N GLN A 189 8.52 13.29 -5.24
CA GLN A 189 8.63 14.29 -6.30
C GLN A 189 10.09 14.58 -6.68
N LYS A 190 11.01 14.62 -5.72
CA LYS A 190 12.44 14.84 -5.98
C LYS A 190 13.10 13.65 -6.68
N HIS A 191 12.73 12.42 -6.31
CA HIS A 191 13.47 11.20 -6.68
C HIS A 191 12.73 10.24 -7.60
N HIS A 192 11.56 10.61 -8.12
CA HIS A 192 10.71 9.70 -8.90
C HIS A 192 11.44 9.00 -10.08
N ALA A 193 12.45 9.62 -10.68
CA ALA A 193 13.21 9.05 -11.81
C ALA A 193 13.96 7.75 -11.47
N VAL A 194 14.22 7.49 -10.19
CA VAL A 194 14.85 6.25 -9.71
C VAL A 194 13.88 5.32 -8.99
N ILE A 195 12.63 5.72 -8.75
CA ILE A 195 11.63 4.93 -8.00
C ILE A 195 10.70 4.23 -8.99
N LEU A 196 10.77 2.91 -9.05
CA LEU A 196 10.07 2.09 -10.06
C LEU A 196 8.83 1.37 -9.50
N GLY A 197 8.59 1.49 -8.20
CA GLY A 197 7.44 0.92 -7.52
C GLY A 197 7.52 1.18 -6.02
N GLN A 198 6.35 1.32 -5.40
CA GLN A 198 6.21 1.45 -3.95
C GLN A 198 5.21 0.39 -3.48
N PHE A 199 5.53 -0.38 -2.43
CA PHE A 199 4.75 -1.54 -1.99
C PHE A 199 4.45 -1.42 -0.50
N PHE A 200 3.16 -1.33 -0.17
CA PHE A 200 2.68 -1.04 1.18
C PHE A 200 1.49 -1.94 1.56
N GLY A 201 1.18 -1.96 2.86
CA GLY A 201 0.09 -2.76 3.43
C GLY A 201 -0.85 -1.91 4.28
N HIS A 202 -1.02 -2.31 5.54
CA HIS A 202 -1.80 -1.64 6.60
C HIS A 202 -3.32 -1.59 6.39
N HIS A 203 -3.81 -1.27 5.18
CA HIS A 203 -5.25 -1.09 4.93
C HIS A 203 -6.03 -2.41 4.95
N HIS A 204 -5.35 -3.54 4.73
CA HIS A 204 -5.89 -4.88 4.49
C HIS A 204 -6.75 -5.01 3.21
N THR A 205 -7.08 -3.89 2.57
CA THR A 205 -7.80 -3.80 1.30
C THR A 205 -6.85 -3.65 0.11
N ASP A 206 -7.32 -4.03 -1.07
CA ASP A 206 -6.59 -3.90 -2.32
C ASP A 206 -6.79 -2.50 -2.94
N SER A 207 -5.72 -1.73 -3.06
CA SER A 207 -5.79 -0.40 -3.65
C SER A 207 -4.44 0.04 -4.23
N PHE A 208 -4.41 1.24 -4.79
CA PHE A 208 -3.18 1.88 -5.25
C PHE A 208 -3.25 3.39 -5.03
N ARG A 209 -2.10 4.06 -5.07
CA ARG A 209 -2.00 5.52 -4.96
C ARG A 209 -1.18 6.07 -6.12
N MET A 210 -1.69 7.13 -6.74
CA MET A 210 -0.98 7.88 -7.76
C MET A 210 -0.21 9.03 -7.12
N PHE A 211 0.97 9.29 -7.66
CA PHE A 211 1.79 10.45 -7.29
C PHE A 211 2.00 11.31 -8.53
N TYR A 212 1.86 12.62 -8.36
CA TYR A 212 1.96 13.59 -9.45
C TYR A 212 3.05 14.62 -9.18
N SER A 213 3.70 15.07 -10.25
CA SER A 213 4.57 16.26 -10.21
C SER A 213 3.74 17.51 -9.88
N PRO A 214 4.39 18.64 -9.52
CA PRO A 214 3.68 19.92 -9.37
C PRO A 214 2.84 20.30 -10.60
N ASP A 215 3.29 19.94 -11.80
CA ASP A 215 2.62 20.19 -13.08
C ASP A 215 1.51 19.19 -13.43
N GLY A 216 1.21 18.23 -12.53
CA GLY A 216 0.14 17.25 -12.72
C GLY A 216 0.51 16.04 -13.58
N VAL A 217 1.80 15.80 -13.85
CA VAL A 217 2.26 14.62 -14.60
C VAL A 217 2.32 13.43 -13.64
N PRO A 218 1.79 12.24 -13.99
CA PRO A 218 1.90 11.05 -13.14
C PRO A 218 3.37 10.58 -13.10
N ILE A 219 3.96 10.53 -11.91
CA ILE A 219 5.40 10.28 -11.71
C ILE A 219 5.72 8.99 -10.95
N SER A 220 4.79 8.49 -10.13
CA SER A 220 4.97 7.22 -9.42
C SER A 220 3.63 6.57 -9.08
N VAL A 221 3.66 5.28 -8.77
CA VAL A 221 2.53 4.52 -8.28
C VAL A 221 2.94 3.70 -7.06
N MET A 222 2.06 3.65 -6.08
CA MET A 222 2.16 2.77 -4.91
C MET A 222 1.06 1.72 -4.97
N PHE A 223 1.42 0.47 -4.72
CA PHE A 223 0.50 -0.65 -4.61
C PHE A 223 0.25 -0.96 -3.14
N LEU A 224 -1.03 -0.95 -2.74
CA LEU A 224 -1.49 -1.35 -1.42
C LEU A 224 -2.01 -2.77 -1.52
N THR A 225 -1.29 -3.72 -0.92
CA THR A 225 -1.65 -5.14 -1.01
C THR A 225 -2.64 -5.52 0.09
N PRO A 226 -3.64 -6.37 -0.19
CA PRO A 226 -4.59 -6.78 0.82
C PRO A 226 -3.96 -7.66 1.90
N GLY A 227 -4.62 -7.74 3.04
CA GLY A 227 -4.18 -8.54 4.18
C GLY A 227 -4.54 -10.03 4.03
N VAL A 228 -3.74 -10.90 4.64
CA VAL A 228 -4.13 -12.31 4.84
C VAL A 228 -5.21 -12.42 5.92
N THR A 229 -5.19 -11.54 6.92
CA THR A 229 -6.23 -11.52 7.96
C THR A 229 -7.57 -11.05 7.36
N PRO A 230 -8.68 -11.75 7.63
CA PRO A 230 -10.02 -11.33 7.22
C PRO A 230 -10.68 -10.42 8.27
N TRP A 231 -9.91 -9.90 9.23
CA TRP A 231 -10.43 -9.18 10.38
C TRP A 231 -11.31 -8.00 9.93
N LYS A 232 -12.54 -7.97 10.46
CA LYS A 232 -13.47 -6.88 10.21
C LYS A 232 -13.06 -5.68 11.04
N THR A 233 -12.75 -4.57 10.37
CA THR A 233 -12.24 -3.39 11.06
C THR A 233 -13.22 -2.81 12.07
N THR A 234 -12.69 -2.41 13.22
CA THR A 234 -13.42 -1.68 14.26
C THR A 234 -13.32 -0.17 14.11
N LEU A 235 -12.68 0.32 13.03
CA LEU A 235 -12.56 1.75 12.76
C LEU A 235 -13.97 2.39 12.65
N PRO A 236 -14.32 3.35 13.52
CA PRO A 236 -15.66 3.94 13.52
C PRO A 236 -16.00 4.57 12.16
N GLY A 237 -17.20 4.30 11.66
CA GLY A 237 -17.70 4.80 10.38
C GLY A 237 -17.43 3.87 9.18
N VAL A 238 -16.60 2.84 9.33
CA VAL A 238 -16.47 1.80 8.30
C VAL A 238 -17.51 0.72 8.52
N VAL A 239 -18.42 0.56 7.56
CA VAL A 239 -19.44 -0.50 7.58
C VAL A 239 -18.93 -1.70 6.81
N ASN A 240 -19.09 -2.90 7.37
CA ASN A 240 -18.72 -4.17 6.74
C ASN A 240 -17.25 -4.23 6.24
N GLY A 241 -16.31 -3.57 6.92
CA GLY A 241 -14.90 -3.49 6.49
C GLY A 241 -14.07 -4.74 6.81
N ALA A 242 -14.53 -5.91 6.40
CA ALA A 242 -13.71 -7.12 6.32
C ALA A 242 -13.21 -7.32 4.89
N ASN A 243 -12.33 -8.29 4.70
CA ASN A 243 -11.84 -8.74 3.42
C ASN A 243 -11.68 -10.27 3.43
N ASN A 244 -11.64 -10.91 2.26
CA ASN A 244 -11.09 -12.27 2.21
C ASN A 244 -9.56 -12.21 2.40
N PRO A 245 -8.92 -13.30 2.87
CA PRO A 245 -7.47 -13.43 2.84
C PRO A 245 -6.92 -13.28 1.42
N GLY A 246 -5.98 -12.35 1.24
CA GLY A 246 -5.32 -12.08 -0.05
C GLY A 246 -3.80 -12.26 0.01
N ILE A 247 -3.21 -12.67 -1.11
CA ILE A 247 -1.76 -12.65 -1.38
C ILE A 247 -1.52 -12.15 -2.81
N ARG A 248 -0.37 -11.55 -3.09
CA ARG A 248 -0.07 -10.98 -4.42
C ARG A 248 1.28 -11.44 -4.95
N VAL A 249 1.32 -11.71 -6.25
CA VAL A 249 2.54 -11.92 -7.04
C VAL A 249 2.71 -10.73 -7.98
N PHE A 250 3.90 -10.13 -7.99
CA PHE A 250 4.27 -9.11 -8.96
C PHE A 250 5.17 -9.70 -10.03
N GLU A 251 4.92 -9.33 -11.28
CA GLU A 251 5.80 -9.58 -12.41
C GLU A 251 6.51 -8.28 -12.75
N TYR A 252 7.81 -8.33 -13.00
CA TYR A 252 8.61 -7.15 -13.31
C TYR A 252 9.68 -7.45 -14.36
N ASP A 253 10.13 -6.41 -15.05
CA ASP A 253 11.20 -6.53 -16.02
C ASP A 253 12.55 -6.63 -15.29
N PRO A 254 13.30 -7.74 -15.47
CA PRO A 254 14.55 -7.98 -14.77
C PRO A 254 15.67 -7.00 -15.14
N ASN A 255 15.53 -6.26 -16.25
CA ASN A 255 16.54 -5.33 -16.76
C ASN A 255 16.21 -3.86 -16.44
N THR A 256 14.97 -3.54 -16.08
CA THR A 256 14.54 -2.15 -15.86
C THR A 256 13.88 -1.90 -14.50
N LEU A 257 13.53 -2.96 -13.78
CA LEU A 257 12.77 -2.93 -12.52
C LEU A 257 11.34 -2.38 -12.68
N VAL A 258 10.86 -2.15 -13.91
CA VAL A 258 9.48 -1.73 -14.16
C VAL A 258 8.53 -2.87 -13.81
N VAL A 259 7.51 -2.60 -12.99
CA VAL A 259 6.44 -3.57 -12.70
C VAL A 259 5.61 -3.79 -13.97
N LYS A 260 5.54 -5.04 -14.41
CA LYS A 260 4.85 -5.45 -15.62
C LYS A 260 3.42 -5.88 -15.34
N ASP A 261 3.18 -6.59 -14.24
CA ASP A 261 1.83 -7.01 -13.88
C ASP A 261 1.74 -7.32 -12.39
N MET A 262 0.52 -7.52 -11.91
CA MET A 262 0.27 -8.12 -10.61
C MET A 262 -0.90 -9.08 -10.67
N VAL A 263 -0.76 -10.21 -9.99
CA VAL A 263 -1.81 -11.22 -9.83
C VAL A 263 -2.14 -11.35 -8.36
N THR A 264 -3.39 -11.06 -8.02
CA THR A 264 -3.92 -11.26 -6.67
C THR A 264 -4.56 -12.64 -6.61
N TYR A 265 -4.21 -13.38 -5.57
CA TYR A 265 -4.84 -14.63 -5.21
C TYR A 265 -5.56 -14.46 -3.89
N TYR A 266 -6.68 -15.15 -3.74
CA TYR A 266 -7.49 -15.05 -2.54
C TYR A 266 -8.00 -16.40 -2.09
N LEU A 267 -8.44 -16.44 -0.85
CA LEU A 267 -9.17 -17.56 -0.26
C LEU A 267 -10.59 -17.10 0.04
N ASN A 268 -11.60 -17.63 -0.66
CA ASN A 268 -12.98 -17.41 -0.23
C ASN A 268 -13.19 -18.09 1.14
N LEU A 269 -13.16 -17.28 2.21
CA LEU A 269 -13.12 -17.79 3.57
C LEU A 269 -14.43 -18.50 3.94
N THR A 270 -15.57 -17.99 3.45
CA THR A 270 -16.88 -18.62 3.64
C THR A 270 -16.90 -20.02 3.06
N TYR A 271 -16.45 -20.18 1.81
CA TYR A 271 -16.35 -21.49 1.17
C TYR A 271 -15.34 -22.41 1.88
N ALA A 272 -14.17 -21.88 2.24
CA ALA A 272 -13.12 -22.64 2.90
C ALA A 272 -13.56 -23.24 4.25
N ASN A 273 -14.38 -22.50 5.02
CA ASN A 273 -14.92 -22.97 6.29
C ASN A 273 -16.03 -24.02 6.14
N LEU A 274 -16.73 -24.05 5.00
CA LEU A 274 -17.78 -25.03 4.72
C LEU A 274 -17.24 -26.30 4.07
N ALA A 275 -16.16 -26.19 3.30
CA ALA A 275 -15.60 -27.27 2.51
C ALA A 275 -14.09 -27.41 2.73
N GLN A 276 -13.29 -26.99 1.76
CA GLN A 276 -11.83 -27.09 1.80
C GLN A 276 -11.21 -25.74 1.42
N ALA A 277 -10.16 -25.36 2.14
CA ALA A 277 -9.38 -24.18 1.80
C ALA A 277 -8.69 -24.37 0.45
N ARG A 278 -9.06 -23.51 -0.51
CA ARG A 278 -8.45 -23.44 -1.84
C ARG A 278 -8.17 -21.98 -2.19
N TRP A 279 -6.89 -21.68 -2.43
CA TRP A 279 -6.49 -20.38 -2.95
C TRP A 279 -6.70 -20.36 -4.46
N GLU A 280 -7.29 -19.28 -4.96
CA GLU A 280 -7.65 -19.12 -6.38
C GLU A 280 -7.16 -17.76 -6.89
N LYS A 281 -6.94 -17.65 -8.21
CA LYS A 281 -6.65 -16.37 -8.85
C LYS A 281 -7.91 -15.51 -8.71
N GLU A 282 -7.78 -14.36 -8.05
CA GLU A 282 -8.84 -13.36 -8.04
C GLU A 282 -8.81 -12.59 -9.36
N TYR A 283 -7.69 -11.91 -9.63
CA TYR A 283 -7.50 -11.21 -10.90
C TYR A 283 -6.03 -11.01 -11.25
N ARG A 284 -5.78 -10.81 -12.55
CA ARG A 284 -4.55 -10.23 -13.09
C ARG A 284 -4.85 -8.80 -13.51
N LEU A 285 -4.00 -7.84 -13.16
CA LEU A 285 -4.28 -6.41 -13.37
C LEU A 285 -4.47 -6.04 -14.84
N THR A 286 -3.57 -6.50 -15.71
CA THR A 286 -3.63 -6.22 -17.16
C THR A 286 -4.92 -6.76 -17.79
N GLU A 287 -5.34 -7.97 -17.40
CA GLU A 287 -6.61 -8.59 -17.82
C GLU A 287 -7.82 -7.80 -17.28
N ALA A 288 -7.81 -7.46 -15.99
CA ALA A 288 -8.95 -6.84 -15.32
C ALA A 288 -9.26 -5.43 -15.85
N PHE A 289 -8.21 -4.64 -16.07
CA PHE A 289 -8.31 -3.21 -16.41
C PHE A 289 -7.91 -2.87 -17.86
N GLN A 290 -7.56 -3.87 -18.67
CA GLN A 290 -7.26 -3.73 -20.10
C GLN A 290 -6.14 -2.70 -20.33
N VAL A 291 -5.03 -2.90 -19.62
CA VAL A 291 -3.79 -2.11 -19.72
C VAL A 291 -2.62 -3.02 -20.08
N SER A 292 -1.58 -2.47 -20.71
CA SER A 292 -0.45 -3.26 -21.21
C SER A 292 0.53 -3.70 -20.12
N ASP A 293 0.59 -2.95 -19.02
CA ASP A 293 1.45 -3.27 -17.87
C ASP A 293 0.95 -2.57 -16.59
N ALA A 294 1.71 -2.70 -15.50
CA ALA A 294 1.49 -2.01 -14.23
C ALA A 294 2.36 -0.73 -14.09
N SER A 295 2.79 -0.12 -15.20
CA SER A 295 3.55 1.13 -15.15
C SER A 295 2.71 2.29 -14.61
N THR A 296 3.37 3.36 -14.16
CA THR A 296 2.71 4.59 -13.70
C THR A 296 1.70 5.13 -14.72
N ALA A 297 2.03 5.09 -16.02
CA ALA A 297 1.13 5.56 -17.07
C ALA A 297 -0.12 4.67 -17.21
N SER A 298 0.07 3.35 -17.20
CA SER A 298 -1.04 2.39 -17.23
C SER A 298 -1.95 2.56 -16.00
N MET A 299 -1.37 2.68 -14.80
CA MET A 299 -2.12 2.87 -13.55
C MET A 299 -2.88 4.19 -13.50
N HIS A 300 -2.34 5.25 -14.10
CA HIS A 300 -3.08 6.48 -14.32
C HIS A 300 -4.32 6.25 -15.21
N GLY A 301 -4.17 5.47 -16.29
CA GLY A 301 -5.30 5.04 -17.13
C GLY A 301 -6.32 4.19 -16.39
N VAL A 302 -5.88 3.29 -15.50
CA VAL A 302 -6.76 2.51 -14.60
C VAL A 302 -7.60 3.44 -13.72
N LEU A 303 -6.97 4.43 -13.09
CA LEU A 303 -7.68 5.44 -12.29
C LEU A 303 -8.71 6.21 -13.14
N GLY A 304 -8.36 6.61 -14.37
CA GLY A 304 -9.29 7.25 -15.30
C GLY A 304 -10.55 6.40 -15.54
N ARG A 305 -10.36 5.10 -15.85
CA ARG A 305 -11.48 4.16 -16.04
C ARG A 305 -12.32 4.00 -14.78
N ILE A 306 -11.71 3.83 -13.60
CA ILE A 306 -12.42 3.74 -12.31
C ILE A 306 -13.24 5.00 -12.04
N ALA A 307 -12.70 6.17 -12.39
CA ALA A 307 -13.39 7.44 -12.16
C ALA A 307 -14.57 7.66 -13.12
N GLU A 308 -14.50 7.18 -14.36
CA GLU A 308 -15.45 7.53 -15.42
C GLU A 308 -16.46 6.42 -15.76
N ASP A 309 -16.11 5.16 -15.50
CA ASP A 309 -16.91 3.99 -15.89
C ASP A 309 -17.36 3.17 -14.67
N ARG A 310 -18.69 3.08 -14.49
CA ARG A 310 -19.31 2.37 -13.36
C ARG A 310 -18.95 0.88 -13.31
N CYS A 311 -18.74 0.22 -14.44
CA CYS A 311 -18.34 -1.18 -14.47
C CYS A 311 -16.89 -1.38 -13.99
N TYR A 312 -15.98 -0.48 -14.35
CA TYR A 312 -14.60 -0.52 -13.84
C TYR A 312 -14.52 -0.10 -12.37
N LEU A 313 -15.33 0.86 -11.94
CA LEU A 313 -15.48 1.21 -10.52
C LEU A 313 -15.96 0.01 -9.72
N GLN A 314 -17.04 -0.65 -10.15
CA GLN A 314 -17.60 -1.79 -9.42
C GLN A 314 -16.61 -2.95 -9.36
N LYS A 315 -15.94 -3.25 -10.47
CA LYS A 315 -14.89 -4.28 -10.52
C LYS A 315 -13.76 -3.98 -9.53
N TYR A 316 -13.26 -2.74 -9.50
CA TYR A 316 -12.26 -2.32 -8.53
C TYR A 316 -12.77 -2.42 -7.08
N TYR A 317 -14.02 -2.03 -6.83
CA TYR A 317 -14.62 -2.08 -5.49
C TYR A 317 -14.76 -3.51 -4.96
N GLU A 318 -15.15 -4.45 -5.81
CA GLU A 318 -15.20 -5.87 -5.47
C GLU A 318 -13.81 -6.39 -5.08
N TYR A 319 -12.78 -6.11 -5.89
CA TYR A 319 -11.40 -6.49 -5.58
C TYR A 319 -10.84 -5.76 -4.36
N ASN A 320 -11.28 -4.54 -4.05
CA ASN A 320 -10.80 -3.79 -2.90
C ASN A 320 -11.01 -4.54 -1.57
N SER A 321 -12.13 -5.25 -1.44
CA SER A 321 -12.41 -6.11 -0.29
C SER A 321 -11.94 -7.56 -0.48
N VAL A 322 -11.17 -7.83 -1.53
CA VAL A 322 -10.77 -9.16 -1.97
C VAL A 322 -12.01 -10.04 -2.24
N SER A 323 -12.96 -9.50 -3.02
CA SER A 323 -14.20 -10.17 -3.39
C SER A 323 -15.07 -10.60 -2.19
N TYR A 324 -15.04 -9.83 -1.10
CA TYR A 324 -15.87 -10.07 0.09
C TYR A 324 -17.17 -9.24 0.04
N ASP A 325 -17.04 -7.93 -0.13
CA ASP A 325 -18.15 -6.99 -0.26
C ASP A 325 -18.47 -6.80 -1.74
N LEU A 326 -19.58 -7.41 -2.16
CA LEU A 326 -20.11 -7.35 -3.53
C LEU A 326 -21.26 -6.34 -3.67
N SER A 327 -21.45 -5.46 -2.67
CA SER A 327 -22.43 -4.39 -2.78
C SER A 327 -22.04 -3.38 -3.85
N GLU A 328 -23.02 -2.61 -4.32
CA GLU A 328 -22.76 -1.57 -5.31
C GLU A 328 -22.02 -0.38 -4.68
N CYS A 329 -20.92 0.05 -5.31
CA CYS A 329 -20.24 1.29 -4.93
C CYS A 329 -21.03 2.51 -5.44
N ASP A 330 -21.72 3.19 -4.52
CA ASP A 330 -22.51 4.37 -4.81
C ASP A 330 -21.64 5.62 -5.11
N ALA A 331 -22.30 6.78 -5.29
CA ALA A 331 -21.61 8.03 -5.58
C ALA A 331 -20.64 8.48 -4.46
N ASN A 332 -20.98 8.24 -3.19
CA ASN A 332 -20.11 8.61 -2.08
C ASN A 332 -18.91 7.66 -1.98
N CYS A 333 -19.14 6.36 -2.14
CA CYS A 333 -18.09 5.36 -2.27
C CYS A 333 -17.13 5.72 -3.42
N ARG A 334 -17.66 6.07 -4.60
CA ARG A 334 -16.84 6.50 -5.74
C ARG A 334 -15.93 7.68 -5.37
N ILE A 335 -16.46 8.71 -4.72
CA ILE A 335 -15.69 9.89 -4.32
C ILE A 335 -14.55 9.49 -3.38
N ASP A 336 -14.85 8.70 -2.34
CA ASP A 336 -13.86 8.29 -1.34
C ASP A 336 -12.72 7.49 -1.97
N HIS A 337 -13.06 6.54 -2.84
CA HIS A 337 -12.07 5.71 -3.53
C HIS A 337 -11.27 6.50 -4.58
N VAL A 338 -11.93 7.25 -5.47
CA VAL A 338 -11.23 8.01 -6.53
C VAL A 338 -10.31 9.07 -5.94
N CYS A 339 -10.77 9.82 -4.93
CA CYS A 339 -9.96 10.86 -4.31
C CYS A 339 -8.81 10.28 -3.50
N ALA A 340 -9.00 9.17 -2.79
CA ALA A 340 -7.90 8.52 -2.06
C ALA A 340 -6.83 7.97 -3.01
N ILE A 341 -7.23 7.38 -4.16
CA ILE A 341 -6.28 6.89 -5.17
C ILE A 341 -5.52 8.05 -5.82
N ARG A 342 -6.21 9.15 -6.14
CA ARG A 342 -5.67 10.28 -6.90
C ARG A 342 -4.79 11.20 -6.07
N GLU A 343 -5.22 11.54 -4.86
CA GLU A 343 -4.65 12.64 -4.09
C GLU A 343 -4.11 12.14 -2.74
N VAL A 344 -2.79 11.92 -2.71
CA VAL A 344 -2.05 11.61 -1.47
C VAL A 344 -1.82 12.87 -0.62
N ASP A 345 -1.80 14.04 -1.25
CA ASP A 345 -1.71 15.34 -0.57
C ASP A 345 -3.03 15.67 0.14
N PHE A 346 -2.93 16.17 1.38
CA PHE A 346 -4.09 16.37 2.23
C PHE A 346 -5.00 17.49 1.74
N GLU A 347 -4.44 18.60 1.27
CA GLU A 347 -5.24 19.71 0.76
C GLU A 347 -5.89 19.35 -0.57
N ARG A 348 -5.14 18.67 -1.46
CA ARG A 348 -5.68 18.23 -2.75
C ARG A 348 -6.76 17.16 -2.61
N PHE A 349 -6.65 16.26 -1.63
CA PHE A 349 -7.71 15.29 -1.34
C PHE A 349 -9.03 15.97 -1.01
N GLU A 350 -9.02 16.94 -0.10
CA GLU A 350 -10.24 17.67 0.28
C GLU A 350 -10.82 18.45 -0.91
N GLN A 351 -9.96 19.06 -1.74
CA GLN A 351 -10.39 19.69 -3.00
C GLN A 351 -11.03 18.70 -3.97
N CYS A 352 -10.48 17.48 -4.09
CA CYS A 352 -11.05 16.41 -4.90
C CYS A 352 -12.44 16.01 -4.39
N VAL A 353 -12.60 15.81 -3.08
CA VAL A 353 -13.88 15.42 -2.47
C VAL A 353 -14.96 16.45 -2.80
N VAL A 354 -14.66 17.74 -2.67
CA VAL A 354 -15.59 18.83 -3.01
C VAL A 354 -15.91 18.81 -4.51
N LYS A 355 -14.91 18.70 -5.37
CA LYS A 355 -15.07 18.73 -6.83
C LYS A 355 -15.94 17.56 -7.32
N GLU A 356 -15.61 16.33 -6.93
CA GLU A 356 -16.35 15.13 -7.33
C GLU A 356 -17.76 15.10 -6.72
N GLY A 357 -17.93 15.65 -5.51
CA GLY A 357 -19.23 15.84 -4.86
C GLY A 357 -20.17 16.73 -5.67
N VAL A 358 -19.69 17.88 -6.15
CA VAL A 358 -20.49 18.80 -7.00
C VAL A 358 -20.86 18.15 -8.34
N SER A 359 -19.93 17.41 -8.97
CA SER A 359 -20.19 16.69 -10.21
C SER A 359 -21.27 15.62 -10.07
N SER A 360 -21.36 14.95 -8.91
CA SER A 360 -22.38 13.92 -8.66
C SER A 360 -23.81 14.46 -8.52
N LEU A 361 -23.97 15.75 -8.18
CA LEU A 361 -25.27 16.43 -8.02
C LEU A 361 -25.83 16.98 -9.35
N CYS A 362 -25.01 17.06 -10.40
CA CYS A 362 -25.34 17.73 -11.65
C CYS A 362 -25.64 16.82 -12.89
N PRO A 363 -26.37 15.68 -12.81
CA PRO A 363 -26.85 15.03 -14.03
C PRO A 363 -28.17 15.60 -14.59
N THR A 364 -28.93 16.40 -13.84
CA THR A 364 -30.36 16.68 -14.16
C THR A 364 -30.70 18.13 -14.50
N VAL A 365 -29.78 19.09 -14.42
CA VAL A 365 -30.13 20.52 -14.64
C VAL A 365 -29.86 20.99 -16.07
N LEU A 366 -28.94 20.35 -16.82
CA LEU A 366 -28.61 20.79 -18.19
C LEU A 366 -29.56 20.26 -19.29
N SER A 367 -30.31 19.20 -19.04
CA SER A 367 -31.25 18.63 -20.02
C SER A 367 -32.65 19.27 -19.99
N VAL A 368 -32.96 20.13 -19.00
CA VAL A 368 -34.24 20.83 -18.91
C VAL A 368 -34.20 22.22 -19.56
N LEU A 369 -33.02 22.85 -19.67
CA LEU A 369 -32.91 24.22 -20.25
C LEU A 369 -32.81 24.25 -21.78
N VAL A 370 -32.46 23.15 -22.44
CA VAL A 370 -32.44 23.10 -23.93
C VAL A 370 -33.82 22.80 -24.52
N SER A 371 -34.74 22.24 -23.73
CA SER A 371 -36.10 21.91 -24.18
C SER A 371 -37.09 23.07 -24.11
N MET A 372 -36.73 24.19 -23.46
CA MET A 372 -37.59 25.39 -23.34
C MET A 372 -37.25 26.52 -24.32
N VAL A 373 -36.19 26.41 -25.13
CA VAL A 373 -35.82 27.45 -26.13
C VAL A 373 -36.24 27.08 -27.56
N LEU A 374 -36.62 25.83 -27.83
CA LEU A 374 -37.11 25.38 -29.14
C LEU A 374 -38.65 25.35 -29.27
N GLY A 375 -39.39 25.77 -28.24
CA GLY A 375 -40.86 25.79 -28.23
C GLY A 375 -41.54 27.12 -28.58
N LEU A 376 -40.79 28.18 -28.90
CA LEU A 376 -41.36 29.53 -29.15
C LEU A 376 -41.13 30.06 -30.57
N TRP A 377 -40.80 29.20 -31.53
CA TRP A 377 -40.69 29.57 -32.95
C TRP A 377 -41.54 28.67 -33.85
N VAL A 378 -42.78 28.36 -33.44
CA VAL A 378 -43.86 27.99 -34.39
C VAL A 378 -45.19 28.43 -33.78
N SER A 379 -45.70 29.61 -34.17
CA SER A 379 -47.11 29.87 -34.51
C SER A 379 -47.42 31.37 -34.57
N TYR A 380 -47.99 31.76 -35.71
CA TYR A 380 -48.57 33.05 -36.14
C TYR A 380 -47.65 34.15 -36.64
#